data_AF-A0A0H4VGR9-F1
#
_entry.id   AF-A0A0H4VGR9-F1
#
_cell.length_a   1.000
_cell.length_b   1.000
_cell.length_c   1.000
_cell.angle_alpha   90.00
_cell.angle_beta   90.00
_cell.angle_gamma   90.00
#
_symmetry.space_group_name_H-M   'P 1'
#
loop_
_entity.id
_entity.type
_entity.pdbx_description
1 polymer ?
#
loop_
_entity_poly.entity_id
_entity_poly.type
_entity_poly.pdbx_seq_one_letter_code
_entity_poly.pdbx_strand_id
1 'polypeptide(L)'
;MAIDVGAHTALIGGNGTGKSSVLKALQAFYSTSKKLPSDDFYGRDEDLEVRIELTYNQLTPLEAESFASRVRNGELVVTRIFDQTASTGRYHGSVLQNPDFVPIRGHIQAGPRRDAYRDLRNNNPAYADLPAVTSATQADEAMSAWETNNAGALELHLGFVDKGYPEFD
;
A
#
# COMPACT_ATOMS: atom_id res chain seq x y z
N MET A 1 -2.81 17.38 -3.74
CA MET A 1 -3.61 17.82 -4.90
C MET A 1 -4.38 16.60 -5.39
N ALA A 2 -5.67 16.71 -5.63
CA ALA A 2 -6.49 15.66 -6.23
C ALA A 2 -7.06 16.18 -7.55
N ILE A 3 -7.14 15.31 -8.57
CA ILE A 3 -7.65 15.65 -9.90
C ILE A 3 -8.49 14.47 -10.37
N ASP A 4 -9.74 14.75 -10.76
CA ASP A 4 -10.59 13.76 -11.40
C ASP A 4 -10.16 13.59 -12.86
N VAL A 5 -9.97 12.34 -13.27
CA VAL A 5 -9.58 11.98 -14.64
C VAL A 5 -10.64 11.08 -15.24
N GLY A 6 -11.18 11.49 -16.39
CA GLY A 6 -12.13 10.71 -17.17
C GLY A 6 -11.53 10.22 -18.48
N ALA A 7 -12.36 9.55 -19.31
CA ALA A 7 -11.94 9.01 -20.60
C ALA A 7 -11.26 10.05 -21.52
N HIS A 8 -11.67 11.32 -21.42
CA HIS A 8 -11.02 12.45 -22.06
C HIS A 8 -10.80 13.56 -21.04
N THR A 9 -9.53 13.90 -20.79
CA THR A 9 -9.14 14.95 -19.84
C THR A 9 -8.05 15.80 -20.47
N ALA A 10 -8.25 17.12 -20.50
CA ALA A 10 -7.26 18.07 -21.00
C ALA A 10 -6.75 18.93 -19.83
N LEU A 11 -5.45 18.89 -19.58
CA LEU A 11 -4.80 19.75 -18.59
C LEU A 11 -4.36 21.05 -19.26
N ILE A 12 -5.02 22.16 -18.91
CA ILE A 12 -4.74 23.50 -19.48
C ILE A 12 -4.28 24.49 -18.38
N GLY A 13 -3.51 25.51 -18.76
CA GLY A 13 -2.98 26.52 -17.84
C GLY A 13 -1.55 26.97 -18.20
N GLY A 14 -1.09 28.07 -17.58
CA GLY A 14 0.24 28.65 -17.84
C GLY A 14 1.41 27.75 -17.47
N ASN A 15 2.63 28.09 -17.89
CA ASN A 15 3.83 27.33 -17.53
C ASN A 15 4.06 27.36 -16.01
N GLY A 16 4.52 26.24 -15.44
CA GLY A 16 4.78 26.13 -14.00
C GLY A 16 3.55 25.85 -13.13
N THR A 17 2.33 25.73 -13.69
CA THR A 17 1.11 25.45 -12.90
C THR A 17 0.93 23.98 -12.49
N GLY A 18 1.94 23.13 -12.69
CA GLY A 18 1.91 21.72 -12.27
C GLY A 18 1.34 20.72 -13.28
N LYS A 19 0.93 21.14 -14.48
CA LYS A 19 0.39 20.21 -15.52
C LYS A 19 1.36 19.08 -15.86
N SER A 20 2.62 19.41 -16.14
CA SER A 20 3.67 18.42 -16.40
C SER A 20 3.97 17.57 -15.16
N SER A 21 3.80 18.11 -13.96
CA SER A 21 3.96 17.36 -12.71
C SER A 21 2.91 16.27 -12.56
N VAL A 22 1.65 16.50 -12.98
CA VAL A 22 0.61 15.47 -13.03
C VAL A 22 1.00 14.33 -13.97
N LEU A 23 1.44 14.66 -15.19
CA LEU A 23 1.87 13.65 -16.17
C LEU A 23 3.10 12.87 -15.69
N LYS A 24 4.07 13.56 -15.07
CA LYS A 24 5.23 12.92 -14.44
C LYS A 24 4.83 12.01 -13.27
N ALA A 25 3.86 12.41 -12.44
CA ALA A 25 3.36 11.57 -11.36
C ALA A 25 2.71 10.30 -11.91
N LEU A 26 1.91 10.39 -12.97
CA LEU A 26 1.37 9.21 -13.66
C LEU A 26 2.48 8.34 -14.25
N GLN A 27 3.48 8.94 -14.90
CA GLN A 27 4.63 8.21 -15.43
C GLN A 27 5.41 7.49 -14.33
N ALA A 28 5.68 8.16 -13.21
CA ALA A 28 6.33 7.57 -12.05
C ALA A 28 5.47 6.47 -11.43
N PHE A 29 4.15 6.65 -11.38
CA PHE A 29 3.21 5.66 -10.87
C PHE A 29 3.26 4.37 -11.68
N TYR A 30 3.33 4.39 -13.00
CA TYR A 30 3.37 3.18 -13.85
C TYR A 30 4.79 2.70 -14.20
N SER A 31 5.84 3.36 -13.72
CA SER A 31 7.23 3.00 -14.05
C SER A 31 7.64 1.66 -13.43
N THR A 32 8.44 0.85 -14.11
CA THR A 32 9.08 -0.31 -13.48
C THR A 32 10.22 0.08 -12.52
N SER A 33 10.68 1.34 -12.58
CA SER A 33 11.70 1.86 -11.66
C SER A 33 11.14 2.00 -10.25
N LYS A 34 11.85 1.43 -9.27
CA LYS A 34 11.57 1.65 -7.84
C LYS A 34 12.18 2.93 -7.29
N LYS A 35 12.88 3.69 -8.13
CA LYS A 35 13.55 4.94 -7.75
C LYS A 35 12.91 6.11 -8.48
N LEU A 36 12.77 7.20 -7.75
CA LEU A 36 12.42 8.50 -8.28
C LEU A 36 13.72 9.33 -8.43
N PRO A 37 13.90 10.10 -9.51
CA PRO A 37 15.01 11.03 -9.62
C PRO A 37 14.97 12.09 -8.50
N SER A 38 16.14 12.53 -8.01
CA SER A 38 16.23 13.54 -6.95
C SER A 38 15.52 14.86 -7.31
N ASP A 39 15.51 15.24 -8.58
CA ASP A 39 14.82 16.42 -9.10
C ASP A 39 13.29 16.35 -8.99
N ASP A 40 12.72 15.16 -8.81
CA ASP A 40 11.27 14.98 -8.67
C ASP A 40 10.82 14.97 -7.19
N PHE A 41 11.76 15.12 -6.23
CA PHE A 41 11.46 15.41 -4.82
C PHE A 41 11.32 16.91 -4.58
N TYR A 42 10.44 17.30 -3.65
CA TYR A 42 10.27 18.71 -3.29
C TYR A 42 11.57 19.28 -2.72
N GLY A 43 12.10 20.33 -3.35
CA GLY A 43 13.38 20.91 -2.94
C GLY A 43 14.59 19.99 -3.10
N ARG A 44 14.46 18.86 -3.84
CA ARG A 44 15.44 17.77 -3.92
C ARG A 44 15.74 17.11 -2.57
N ASP A 45 14.83 17.25 -1.63
CA ASP A 45 14.92 16.63 -0.32
C ASP A 45 14.36 15.21 -0.40
N GLU A 46 15.24 14.23 -0.52
CA GLU A 46 14.83 12.82 -0.63
C GLU A 46 14.38 12.21 0.70
N ASP A 47 14.49 12.94 1.82
CA ASP A 47 13.90 12.54 3.11
C ASP A 47 12.38 12.81 3.14
N LEU A 48 11.87 13.61 2.19
CA LEU A 48 10.44 13.84 2.02
C LEU A 48 9.80 12.73 1.18
N GLU A 49 8.81 12.04 1.76
CA GLU A 49 8.02 11.04 1.04
C GLU A 49 7.27 11.64 -0.16
N VAL A 50 7.38 10.98 -1.32
CA VAL A 50 6.51 11.24 -2.47
C VAL A 50 5.46 10.13 -2.56
N ARG A 51 4.19 10.50 -2.35
CA ARG A 51 3.03 9.62 -2.41
C ARG A 51 2.17 9.93 -3.63
N ILE A 52 1.93 8.92 -4.45
CA ILE A 52 1.06 9.01 -5.62
C ILE A 52 -0.07 7.99 -5.45
N GLU A 53 -1.29 8.47 -5.37
CA GLU A 53 -2.48 7.64 -5.15
C GLU A 53 -3.42 7.77 -6.35
N LEU A 54 -3.84 6.63 -6.89
CA LEU A 54 -4.85 6.53 -7.93
C LEU A 54 -6.06 5.77 -7.38
N THR A 55 -7.23 6.38 -7.54
CA THR A 55 -8.52 5.75 -7.27
C THR A 55 -9.14 5.34 -8.60
N TYR A 56 -9.27 4.04 -8.80
CA TYR A 56 -9.97 3.46 -9.93
C TYR A 56 -11.43 3.24 -9.56
N ASN A 57 -12.33 3.64 -10.45
CA ASN A 57 -13.76 3.37 -10.37
C ASN A 57 -14.20 2.69 -11.67
N GLN A 58 -15.48 2.32 -11.76
CA GLN A 58 -16.04 1.61 -12.93
C GLN A 58 -15.29 0.30 -13.24
N LEU A 59 -14.89 -0.42 -12.19
CA LEU A 59 -14.23 -1.72 -12.31
C LEU A 59 -15.13 -2.70 -13.05
N THR A 60 -14.53 -3.44 -13.98
CA THR A 60 -15.19 -4.60 -14.58
C THR A 60 -15.44 -5.68 -13.53
N PRO A 61 -16.39 -6.61 -13.75
CA PRO A 61 -16.63 -7.71 -12.82
C PRO A 61 -15.37 -8.53 -12.51
N LEU A 62 -14.51 -8.74 -13.51
CA LEU A 62 -13.26 -9.48 -13.35
C LEU A 62 -12.25 -8.74 -12.45
N GLU A 63 -12.10 -7.43 -12.63
CA GLU A 63 -11.25 -6.61 -11.76
C GLU A 63 -11.81 -6.55 -10.34
N ALA A 64 -13.12 -6.37 -10.19
CA ALA A 64 -13.77 -6.34 -8.89
C ALA A 64 -13.58 -7.66 -8.12
N GLU A 65 -13.65 -8.80 -8.80
CA GLU A 65 -13.36 -10.11 -8.22
C GLU A 65 -11.88 -10.29 -7.89
N SER A 66 -11.00 -9.96 -8.84
CA SER A 66 -9.54 -10.10 -8.67
C SER A 66 -9.04 -9.27 -7.49
N PHE A 67 -9.60 -8.07 -7.28
CA PHE A 67 -9.25 -7.14 -6.20
C PHE A 67 -10.25 -7.12 -5.05
N ALA A 68 -11.13 -8.12 -4.90
CA ALA A 68 -12.25 -8.09 -3.96
C ALA A 68 -11.85 -7.73 -2.51
N SER A 69 -10.67 -8.17 -2.07
CA SER A 69 -10.11 -7.85 -0.74
C SER A 69 -9.85 -6.35 -0.51
N ARG A 70 -9.64 -5.58 -1.58
CA ARG A 70 -9.25 -4.16 -1.58
C ARG A 70 -10.31 -3.23 -2.17
N VAL A 71 -11.27 -3.77 -2.96
CA VAL A 71 -12.37 -2.98 -3.50
C VAL A 71 -13.34 -2.58 -2.39
N ARG A 72 -13.67 -1.29 -2.32
CA ARG A 72 -14.62 -0.73 -1.36
C ARG A 72 -15.54 0.22 -2.10
N ASN A 73 -16.85 0.06 -1.92
CA ASN A 73 -17.86 0.89 -2.58
C ASN A 73 -17.70 0.97 -4.12
N GLY A 74 -17.18 -0.08 -4.76
CA GLY A 74 -16.93 -0.12 -6.21
C GLY A 74 -15.64 0.59 -6.65
N GLU A 75 -14.80 1.01 -5.70
CA GLU A 75 -13.54 1.70 -5.96
C GLU A 75 -12.34 0.85 -5.51
N LEU A 76 -11.24 0.97 -6.24
CA LEU A 76 -9.93 0.42 -5.89
C LEU A 76 -8.94 1.57 -5.73
N VAL A 77 -8.38 1.72 -4.54
CA VAL A 77 -7.34 2.72 -4.27
C VAL A 77 -5.98 2.05 -4.28
N VAL A 78 -5.08 2.55 -5.11
CA VAL A 78 -3.70 2.08 -5.23
C VAL A 78 -2.74 3.24 -5.00
N THR A 79 -1.83 3.05 -4.06
CA THR A 79 -0.87 4.06 -3.62
C THR A 79 0.54 3.58 -3.89
N ARG A 80 1.33 4.38 -4.61
CA ARG A 80 2.76 4.17 -4.79
C ARG A 80 3.55 5.19 -3.98
N ILE A 81 4.50 4.70 -3.19
CA ILE A 81 5.27 5.52 -2.25
C ILE A 81 6.75 5.46 -2.63
N PHE A 82 7.40 6.62 -2.74
CA PHE A 82 8.85 6.76 -2.90
C PHE A 82 9.43 7.44 -1.67
N ASP A 83 10.33 6.74 -0.98
CA ASP A 83 11.00 7.16 0.24
C ASP A 83 12.40 6.52 0.35
N GLN A 84 13.06 6.67 1.51
CA GLN A 84 14.37 6.08 1.81
C GLN A 84 14.29 4.68 2.42
N THR A 85 13.13 4.02 2.38
CA THR A 85 12.95 2.69 2.96
C THR A 85 13.23 1.58 1.94
N ALA A 86 13.40 0.35 2.43
CA ALA A 86 13.53 -0.83 1.56
C ALA A 86 12.25 -1.16 0.76
N SER A 87 11.12 -0.52 1.09
CA SER A 87 9.83 -0.63 0.41
C SER A 87 9.59 0.46 -0.63
N THR A 88 10.53 1.38 -0.84
CA THR A 88 10.42 2.44 -1.84
C THR A 88 10.02 1.94 -3.22
N GLY A 89 9.13 2.67 -3.87
CA GLY A 89 8.57 2.37 -5.18
C GLY A 89 7.60 1.19 -5.23
N ARG A 90 7.20 0.59 -4.09
CA ARG A 90 6.17 -0.46 -4.05
C ARG A 90 4.76 0.12 -4.12
N TYR A 91 3.85 -0.68 -4.67
CA TYR A 91 2.42 -0.42 -4.65
C TYR A 91 1.79 -0.93 -3.36
N HIS A 92 0.84 -0.15 -2.88
CA HIS A 92 0.04 -0.41 -1.70
C HIS A 92 -1.43 -0.32 -2.07
N GLY A 93 -2.25 -1.20 -1.52
CA GLY A 93 -3.69 -1.15 -1.63
C GLY A 93 -4.29 -0.93 -0.25
N SER A 94 -5.48 -0.36 -0.22
CA SER A 94 -6.22 -0.18 1.02
C SER A 94 -6.79 -1.50 1.53
N VAL A 95 -6.47 -1.89 2.76
CA VAL A 95 -6.89 -3.15 3.38
C VAL A 95 -7.35 -2.92 4.81
N LEU A 96 -8.35 -3.69 5.25
CA LEU A 96 -8.75 -3.73 6.65
C LEU A 96 -7.75 -4.58 7.42
N GLN A 97 -7.10 -3.98 8.41
CA GLN A 97 -6.09 -4.63 9.22
C GLN A 97 -6.21 -4.19 10.67
N ASN A 98 -5.75 -5.04 11.58
CA ASN A 98 -5.55 -4.62 12.95
C ASN A 98 -4.37 -3.62 12.99
N PRO A 99 -4.53 -2.42 13.58
CA PRO A 99 -3.46 -1.44 13.71
C PRO A 99 -2.16 -2.00 14.30
N ASP A 100 -2.24 -2.92 15.26
CA ASP A 100 -1.07 -3.52 15.90
C ASP A 100 -0.32 -4.51 14.99
N PHE A 101 -0.96 -5.02 13.94
CA PHE A 101 -0.35 -5.92 12.97
C PHE A 101 0.31 -5.17 11.81
N VAL A 102 -0.04 -3.90 11.58
CA VAL A 102 0.52 -3.08 10.50
C VAL A 102 2.05 -2.98 10.58
N PRO A 103 2.67 -2.65 11.73
CA PRO A 103 4.13 -2.60 11.84
C PRO A 103 4.80 -3.94 11.57
N ILE A 104 4.16 -5.05 11.97
CA ILE A 104 4.67 -6.41 11.73
C ILE A 104 4.69 -6.71 10.23
N ARG A 105 3.58 -6.44 9.53
CA ARG A 105 3.47 -6.66 8.08
C ARG A 105 4.37 -5.72 7.27
N GLY A 106 4.74 -4.56 7.83
CA GLY A 106 5.72 -3.63 7.27
C GLY A 106 7.13 -4.21 7.13
N HIS A 107 7.50 -5.23 7.91
CA HIS A 107 8.80 -5.89 7.75
C HIS A 107 8.88 -6.68 6.44
N ILE A 108 9.87 -6.35 5.61
CA ILE A 108 10.14 -7.05 4.34
C ILE A 108 10.83 -8.40 4.56
N GLN A 109 11.66 -8.49 5.60
CA GLN A 109 12.47 -9.68 5.89
C GLN A 109 11.72 -10.64 6.82
N ALA A 110 11.78 -11.94 6.53
CA ALA A 110 11.03 -12.96 7.24
C ALA A 110 11.40 -13.08 8.74
N GLY A 111 12.68 -12.93 9.08
CA GLY A 111 13.15 -12.97 10.48
C GLY A 111 12.52 -11.86 11.33
N PRO A 112 12.77 -10.58 11.01
CA PRO A 112 12.16 -9.44 11.70
C PRO A 112 10.64 -9.51 11.78
N ARG A 113 9.96 -9.94 10.71
CA ARG A 113 8.50 -10.10 10.72
C ARG A 113 8.04 -11.12 11.78
N ARG A 114 8.66 -12.31 11.80
CA ARG A 114 8.35 -13.35 12.78
C ARG A 114 8.65 -12.88 14.21
N ASP A 115 9.78 -12.19 14.40
CA ASP A 115 10.23 -11.77 15.72
C ASP A 115 9.31 -10.66 16.27
N ALA A 116 8.90 -9.69 15.44
CA ALA A 116 7.92 -8.66 15.82
C ALA A 116 6.56 -9.24 16.20
N TYR A 117 6.08 -10.27 15.48
CA TYR A 117 4.88 -11.00 15.86
C TYR A 117 5.01 -11.67 17.23
N ARG A 118 6.15 -12.33 17.47
CA ARG A 118 6.42 -12.99 18.76
C ARG A 118 6.47 -11.99 19.90
N ASP A 119 7.07 -10.83 19.66
CA ASP A 119 7.16 -9.75 20.65
C ASP A 119 5.77 -9.19 20.97
N LEU A 120 4.92 -8.96 19.96
CA LEU A 120 3.54 -8.54 20.18
C LEU A 120 2.78 -9.57 21.03
N ARG A 121 2.84 -10.85 20.66
CA ARG A 121 2.18 -11.94 21.38
C ARG A 121 2.62 -12.04 22.83
N ASN A 122 3.91 -11.87 23.11
CA ASN A 122 4.48 -12.05 24.45
C ASN A 122 4.27 -10.84 25.36
N ASN A 123 4.21 -9.63 24.79
CA ASN A 123 4.21 -8.39 25.56
C ASN A 123 2.85 -7.68 25.58
N ASN A 124 1.87 -8.14 24.80
CA ASN A 124 0.53 -7.57 24.80
C ASN A 124 -0.52 -8.62 25.20
N PRO A 125 -1.16 -8.49 26.38
CA PRO A 125 -2.16 -9.43 26.87
C PRO A 125 -3.36 -9.62 25.92
N ALA A 126 -3.70 -8.63 25.10
CA ALA A 126 -4.78 -8.73 24.12
C ALA A 126 -4.53 -9.80 23.03
N TYR A 127 -3.26 -10.21 22.87
CA TYR A 127 -2.82 -11.16 21.85
C TYR A 127 -2.18 -12.42 22.45
N ALA A 128 -2.35 -12.66 23.76
CA ALA A 128 -1.74 -13.82 24.43
C ALA A 128 -2.20 -15.17 23.84
N ASP A 129 -3.43 -15.23 23.33
CA ASP A 129 -4.05 -16.41 22.73
C ASP A 129 -3.66 -16.63 21.25
N LEU A 130 -2.89 -15.72 20.65
CA LEU A 130 -2.35 -15.94 19.32
C LEU A 130 -1.44 -17.19 19.30
N PRO A 131 -1.44 -17.99 18.22
CA PRO A 131 -0.63 -19.19 18.14
C PRO A 131 0.86 -18.87 18.14
N ALA A 132 1.68 -19.80 18.66
CA ALA A 132 3.12 -19.71 18.50
C ALA A 132 3.51 -20.05 17.04
N VAL A 133 4.46 -19.31 16.48
CA VAL A 133 4.88 -19.45 15.07
C VAL A 133 6.39 -19.62 14.94
N THR A 134 6.81 -20.38 13.91
CA THR A 134 8.23 -20.62 13.58
C THR A 134 8.68 -19.93 12.30
N SER A 135 7.75 -19.44 11.48
CA SER A 135 8.01 -18.74 10.22
C SER A 135 7.20 -17.45 10.08
N ALA A 136 7.62 -16.57 9.17
CA ALA A 136 6.87 -15.37 8.80
C ALA A 136 5.51 -15.71 8.18
N THR A 137 5.44 -16.75 7.35
CA THR A 137 4.19 -17.23 6.75
C THR A 137 3.17 -17.64 7.80
N GLN A 138 3.59 -18.39 8.83
CA GLN A 138 2.70 -18.76 9.93
C GLN A 138 2.25 -17.52 10.74
N ALA A 139 3.11 -16.51 10.91
CA ALA A 139 2.73 -15.25 11.54
C ALA A 139 1.65 -14.53 10.71
N ASP A 140 1.83 -14.45 9.39
CA ASP A 140 0.87 -13.83 8.48
C ASP A 140 -0.48 -14.56 8.48
N GLU A 141 -0.46 -15.90 8.44
CA GLU A 141 -1.67 -16.74 8.55
C GLU A 141 -2.40 -16.54 9.88
N ALA A 142 -1.66 -16.49 11.00
CA ALA A 142 -2.23 -16.29 12.31
C ALA A 142 -2.85 -14.89 12.48
N MET A 143 -2.17 -13.84 11.99
CA MET A 143 -2.72 -12.48 11.98
C MET A 143 -4.00 -12.42 11.14
N SER A 144 -3.99 -12.99 9.93
CA SER A 144 -5.17 -13.01 9.05
C SER A 144 -6.35 -13.79 9.66
N ALA A 145 -6.07 -14.91 10.33
CA ALA A 145 -7.10 -15.69 11.03
C ALA A 145 -7.70 -14.91 12.21
N TRP A 146 -6.87 -14.17 12.95
CA TRP A 146 -7.37 -13.29 14.01
C TRP A 146 -8.23 -12.17 13.44
N GLU A 147 -7.77 -11.48 12.38
CA GLU A 147 -8.49 -10.38 11.74
C GLU A 147 -9.86 -10.82 11.22
N THR A 148 -9.95 -12.03 10.64
CA THR A 148 -11.21 -12.63 10.17
C THR A 148 -12.24 -12.78 11.29
N ASN A 149 -11.80 -13.09 12.51
CA ASN A 149 -12.67 -13.29 13.66
C ASN A 149 -12.93 -12.00 14.46
N ASN A 150 -12.25 -10.89 14.13
CA ASN A 150 -12.26 -9.66 14.90
C ASN A 150 -12.50 -8.43 14.01
N ALA A 151 -13.49 -8.52 13.12
CA ALA A 151 -13.79 -7.47 12.13
C ALA A 151 -14.03 -6.07 12.75
N GLY A 152 -14.55 -6.00 13.98
CA GLY A 152 -14.77 -4.74 14.70
C GLY A 152 -13.52 -4.05 15.23
N ALA A 153 -12.36 -4.72 15.18
CA ALA A 153 -11.07 -4.18 15.60
C ALA A 153 -10.17 -3.81 14.41
N LEU A 154 -10.72 -3.82 13.18
CA LEU A 154 -9.96 -3.53 11.97
C LEU A 154 -10.16 -2.08 11.54
N GLU A 155 -9.06 -1.47 11.12
CA GLU A 155 -9.03 -0.14 10.53
C GLU A 155 -8.42 -0.21 9.13
N LEU A 156 -8.69 0.84 8.35
CA LEU A 156 -8.21 0.91 6.98
C LEU A 156 -6.74 1.35 6.95
N HIS A 157 -5.87 0.50 6.43
CA HIS A 157 -4.43 0.77 6.32
C HIS A 157 -3.90 0.46 4.92
N LEU A 158 -2.72 1.01 4.61
CA LEU A 158 -1.98 0.66 3.40
C LEU A 158 -1.27 -0.68 3.60
N GLY A 159 -1.67 -1.69 2.83
CA GLY A 159 -1.00 -2.98 2.76
C GLY A 159 -0.30 -3.15 1.42
N PHE A 160 0.78 -3.93 1.37
CA PHE A 160 1.44 -4.22 0.08
C PHE A 160 0.46 -4.87 -0.91
N VAL A 161 0.59 -4.50 -2.18
CA VAL A 161 0.00 -5.26 -3.28
C VAL A 161 0.99 -6.36 -3.62
N ASP A 162 0.68 -7.61 -3.28
CA ASP A 162 1.53 -8.76 -3.59
C ASP A 162 1.59 -9.02 -5.11
N LYS A 163 2.60 -9.77 -5.55
CA LYS A 163 2.92 -10.18 -6.95
C LYS A 163 1.85 -11.03 -7.66
N GLY A 164 0.59 -10.97 -7.24
CA GLY A 164 -0.53 -11.66 -7.87
C GLY A 164 -1.22 -10.85 -8.98
N TYR A 165 -0.80 -9.59 -9.20
CA TYR A 165 -1.45 -8.67 -10.12
C TYR A 165 -0.46 -8.23 -11.20
N PRO A 166 -0.40 -8.95 -12.34
CA PRO A 166 0.56 -8.71 -13.40
C PRO A 166 0.46 -7.31 -14.03
N GLU A 167 -0.63 -6.57 -13.82
CA GLU A 167 -0.76 -5.16 -14.22
C GLU A 167 0.10 -4.16 -13.42
N PHE A 168 0.70 -4.57 -12.29
CA PHE A 168 1.53 -3.70 -11.44
C PHE A 168 3.00 -4.14 -11.29
N ASP A 169 3.44 -5.21 -11.98
CA ASP A 169 4.84 -5.70 -11.99
C ASP A 169 5.62 -5.23 -13.24
#